data_AF-A0A957V9B0-F1
#
_entry.id   AF-A0A957V9B0-F1
#
_cell.length_a   1.000
_cell.length_b   1.000
_cell.length_c   1.000
_cell.angle_alpha   90.00
_cell.angle_beta   90.00
_cell.angle_gamma   90.00
#
_symmetry.space_group_name_H-M   'P 1'
#
loop_
_entity.id
_entity.type
_entity.pdbx_description
1 polymer ?
#
loop_
_entity_poly.entity_id
_entity_poly.type
_entity_poly.pdbx_seq_one_letter_code
_entity_poly.pdbx_strand_id
1 'polypeptide(L)' 'TVLAQEMARLRRRAHRVFWLNPLLGDPEYAPLVRGMQAALPFVDELLPVHNLASLEQLASILRQL' A
#
# COMPACT_ATOMS: atom_id res chain seq x y z
N THR A 1 7.80 14.06 8.59
CA THR A 1 7.64 14.85 7.35
C THR A 1 6.19 15.26 7.22
N VAL A 2 5.86 16.26 6.37
CA VAL A 2 4.46 16.63 6.06
C VAL A 2 3.69 15.39 5.59
N LEU A 3 4.29 14.57 4.72
CA LEU A 3 3.70 13.32 4.26
C LEU A 3 3.32 12.36 5.41
N ALA A 4 4.21 12.12 6.37
CA ALA A 4 3.91 11.24 7.50
C ALA A 4 2.73 11.77 8.35
N GLN A 5 2.63 13.08 8.54
CA GLN A 5 1.52 13.69 9.28
C GLN A 5 0.19 13.52 8.54
N GLU A 6 0.18 13.73 7.23
CA GLU A 6 -1.03 13.55 6.42
C GLU A 6 -1.41 12.07 6.26
N MET A 7 -0.43 11.16 6.15
CA MET A 7 -0.68 9.71 6.16
C MET A 7 -1.28 9.24 7.49
N ALA A 8 -0.81 9.77 8.62
CA ALA A 8 -1.41 9.49 9.92
C ALA A 8 -2.87 9.98 10.01
N ARG A 9 -3.18 11.14 9.40
CA ARG A 9 -4.56 11.67 9.32
C ARG A 9 -5.44 10.81 8.43
N LEU A 10 -4.93 10.38 7.28
CA LEU A 10 -5.63 9.48 6.36
C LEU A 10 -5.97 8.15 7.05
N ARG A 11 -5.00 7.52 7.72
CA ARG A 11 -5.21 6.25 8.43
C ARG A 11 -6.30 6.32 9.50
N ARG A 12 -6.44 7.45 10.21
CA ARG A 12 -7.52 7.63 11.20
C ARG A 12 -8.92 7.80 10.59
N ARG A 13 -9.02 8.07 9.28
CA ARG A 13 -10.28 8.34 8.58
C ARG A 13 -10.68 7.23 7.62
N ALA A 14 -9.73 6.41 7.18
CA ALA A 14 -9.98 5.25 6.35
C ALA A 14 -10.27 4.01 7.21
N HIS A 15 -11.12 3.12 6.73
CA HIS A 15 -11.30 1.80 7.35
C HIS A 15 -10.00 0.98 7.26
N ARG A 16 -9.37 0.97 6.09
CA ARG A 16 -8.03 0.42 5.82
C ARG A 16 -7.34 1.25 4.74
N VAL A 17 -6.01 1.36 4.80
CA VAL A 17 -5.16 2.02 3.79
C VAL A 17 -4.39 0.97 3.01
N PHE A 18 -4.81 0.71 1.78
CA PHE A 18 -4.09 -0.16 0.84
C PHE A 18 -3.14 0.66 -0.02
N TRP A 19 -1.90 0.21 -0.12
CA TRP A 19 -0.94 0.72 -1.07
C TRP A 19 -0.77 -0.28 -2.21
N LEU A 20 -1.46 -0.04 -3.32
CA LEU A 20 -1.36 -0.86 -4.52
C LEU A 20 -0.15 -0.43 -5.34
N ASN A 21 0.78 -1.35 -5.60
CA ASN A 21 2.04 -1.01 -6.25
C ASN A 21 2.43 -2.05 -7.31
N PRO A 22 2.46 -1.70 -8.61
CA PRO A 22 2.87 -2.62 -9.67
C PRO A 22 4.36 -3.00 -9.58
N LEU A 23 5.19 -2.20 -8.91
CA LEU A 23 6.62 -2.52 -8.76
C LEU A 23 6.86 -3.68 -7.79
N LEU A 24 5.88 -4.09 -6.98
CA LEU A 24 6.00 -5.27 -6.12
C LEU A 24 6.03 -6.60 -6.89
N GLY A 25 5.81 -6.57 -8.21
CA GLY A 25 6.07 -7.74 -9.06
C GLY A 25 7.56 -7.98 -9.33
N ASP A 26 8.40 -7.00 -9.04
CA ASP A 26 9.85 -7.10 -9.18
C ASP A 26 10.47 -7.55 -7.83
N PRO A 27 11.16 -8.72 -7.77
CA PRO A 27 11.82 -9.19 -6.58
C PRO A 27 12.92 -8.26 -6.03
N GLU A 28 13.48 -7.39 -6.87
CA GLU A 28 14.51 -6.42 -6.49
C GLU A 28 13.93 -5.10 -5.96
N TYR A 29 12.60 -4.94 -6.02
CA TYR A 29 11.94 -3.73 -5.56
C TYR A 29 12.12 -3.52 -4.05
N ALA A 30 12.70 -2.37 -3.70
CA ALA A 30 12.79 -1.91 -2.32
C ALA A 30 12.22 -0.49 -2.18
N PRO A 31 11.44 -0.21 -1.12
CA PRO A 31 10.83 1.11 -0.88
C PRO A 31 11.85 2.11 -0.29
N LEU A 32 12.95 2.36 -1.01
CA LEU A 32 14.08 3.14 -0.52
C LEU A 32 13.83 4.66 -0.54
N VAL A 33 12.88 5.10 -1.36
CA VAL A 33 12.59 6.53 -1.50
C VAL A 33 11.93 7.08 -0.23
N ARG A 34 12.41 8.24 0.23
CA ARG A 34 11.97 8.87 1.50
C ARG A 34 10.45 9.03 1.61
N GLY A 35 9.77 9.28 0.51
CA GLY A 35 8.32 9.43 0.48
C GLY A 35 7.62 8.14 0.92
N MET A 36 8.00 7.01 0.34
CA MET A 36 7.42 5.72 0.69
C MET A 36 7.82 5.31 2.12
N GLN A 37 9.08 5.50 2.51
CA GLN A 37 9.52 5.24 3.89
C GLN A 37 8.69 6.02 4.92
N ALA A 38 8.31 7.26 4.61
CA ALA A 38 7.44 8.07 5.47
C ALA A 38 5.97 7.63 5.46
N ALA A 39 5.50 6.98 4.40
CA ALA A 39 4.13 6.52 4.25
C ALA A 39 3.90 5.11 4.83
N LEU A 40 4.88 4.22 4.71
CA LEU A 40 4.80 2.79 5.07
C LEU A 40 4.24 2.51 6.48
N PRO A 41 4.60 3.25 7.55
CA PRO A 41 4.06 2.98 8.88
C PRO A 41 2.55 3.19 9.01
N PHE A 42 1.91 3.81 8.01
CA PHE A 42 0.50 4.14 7.99
C PHE A 42 -0.30 3.36 6.95
N VAL A 43 0.36 2.45 6.22
CA VAL A 43 -0.25 1.54 5.24
C VAL A 43 -0.60 0.24 5.96
N ASP A 44 -1.85 -0.21 5.82
CA ASP A 44 -2.30 -1.46 6.44
C ASP A 44 -1.92 -2.68 5.60
N GLU A 45 -1.99 -2.60 4.26
CA GLU A 45 -1.35 -3.59 3.38
C GLU A 45 -0.67 -2.96 2.16
N LEU A 46 0.50 -3.48 1.84
CA LEU A 46 1.26 -3.17 0.64
C LEU A 46 1.07 -4.34 -0.35
N LEU A 47 0.28 -4.12 -1.40
CA LEU A 47 -0.19 -5.20 -2.28
C LEU A 47 0.28 -5.01 -3.73
N PRO A 48 0.68 -6.10 -4.41
CA PRO A 48 0.99 -6.05 -5.83
C PRO A 48 -0.27 -5.79 -6.65
N VAL A 49 -0.11 -5.09 -7.78
CA VAL A 49 -1.16 -4.93 -8.81
C VAL A 49 -0.55 -4.97 -10.22
N HIS A 50 0.36 -5.91 -10.45
CA HIS A 50 1.19 -5.97 -11.67
C HIS A 50 0.72 -7.01 -12.69
N ASN A 51 -0.25 -7.85 -12.34
CA ASN A 51 -0.83 -8.85 -13.22
C ASN A 51 -2.26 -9.24 -12.79
N LEU A 52 -2.92 -10.07 -13.58
CA LEU A 52 -4.29 -10.51 -13.32
C LEU A 52 -4.43 -11.26 -11.99
N ALA A 53 -3.49 -12.15 -11.66
CA ALA A 53 -3.53 -12.90 -10.40
C ALA A 53 -3.49 -11.97 -9.17
N SER A 54 -2.69 -10.89 -9.22
CA SER A 54 -2.65 -9.90 -8.14
C SER A 54 -3.95 -9.08 -8.00
N LEU A 55 -4.65 -8.85 -9.12
CA LEU A 55 -5.98 -8.22 -9.11
C LEU A 55 -7.05 -9.15 -8.52
N GLU A 56 -7.00 -10.44 -8.84
CA GLU A 56 -7.89 -11.46 -8.25
C GLU A 56 -7.67 -11.59 -6.74
N GLN A 57 -6.41 -11.55 -6.29
CA GLN A 57 -6.08 -11.52 -4.87
C GLN A 57 -6.66 -10.28 -4.18
N LEU A 58 -6.50 -9.09 -4.79
CA LEU A 58 -7.11 -7.86 -4.28
C LEU A 58 -8.63 -8.00 -4.15
N ALA A 59 -9.32 -8.51 -5.18
CA ALA A 59 -10.75 -8.76 -5.12
C ALA A 59 -11.14 -9.74 -3.99
N SER A 60 -10.29 -10.74 -3.70
CA SER A 60 -10.49 -11.63 -2.57
C SER A 60 -10.37 -10.92 -1.22
N ILE A 61 -9.35 -10.07 -1.04
CA ILE A 61 -9.14 -9.29 0.17
C ILE A 61 -10.33 -8.33 0.40
N LEU A 62 -10.75 -7.63 -0.65
CA LEU A 62 -11.87 -6.67 -0.56
C LEU A 62 -13.19 -7.34 -0.19
N ARG A 63 -13.42 -8.60 -0.58
CA ARG A 63 -14.62 -9.36 -0.17
C ARG A 63 -14.66 -9.72 1.32
N GLN A 64 -13.53 -9.65 2.01
CA GLN A 64 -13.40 -9.99 3.43
C GLN A 64 -13.42 -8.75 4.35
N LEU A 65 -13.57 -7.56 3.77
CA LEU A 65 -13.77 -6.31 4.50
C LEU A 65 -15.24 -6.12 4.89
#